data_AF-A0A3D1D1L2-F1
#
_entry.id   AF-A0A3D1D1L2-F1
#
_cell.length_a   1.000
_cell.length_b   1.000
_cell.length_c   1.000
_cell.angle_alpha   90.00
_cell.angle_beta   90.00
_cell.angle_gamma   90.00
#
_symmetry.space_group_name_H-M   'P 1'
#
loop_
_entity.id
_entity.type
_entity.pdbx_description
1 polymer ?
#
loop_
_entity_poly.entity_id
_entity_poly.type
_entity_poly.pdbx_seq_one_letter_code
_entity_poly.pdbx_strand_id
1 'polypeptide(L)'
;MGANSIADAQTIHMRGADWDCQIATDGHIERIVYKGKAGNDTIPFFIGRGKPGPAFYMNNGTDDVVATWHPDGELTFLSTIDGISCELRYVKWHGMTNLHCYLRHAQKIAFRGETKSLEGGYLGWAFGHDEYKFD
;
A
#
# COMPACT_ATOMS: atom_id res chain seq x y z
N MET A 1 -11.17 36.18 13.02
CA MET A 1 -11.45 34.74 12.81
C MET A 1 -10.78 34.37 11.50
N GLY A 2 -9.58 33.79 11.56
CA GLY A 2 -8.88 33.30 10.36
C GLY A 2 -9.51 31.99 9.92
N ALA A 3 -9.88 31.89 8.64
CA ALA A 3 -10.29 30.63 8.06
C ALA A 3 -9.10 29.66 8.15
N ASN A 4 -9.27 28.57 8.92
CA ASN A 4 -8.39 27.42 8.80
C ASN A 4 -8.51 26.93 7.37
N SER A 5 -7.48 27.17 6.56
CA SER A 5 -7.29 26.45 5.31
C SER A 5 -7.19 24.98 5.69
N ILE A 6 -8.22 24.21 5.36
CA ILE A 6 -8.15 22.76 5.33
C ILE A 6 -6.99 22.46 4.39
N ALA A 7 -5.91 21.89 4.91
CA ALA A 7 -4.78 21.51 4.08
C ALA A 7 -5.32 20.65 2.93
N ASP A 8 -5.14 21.10 1.69
CA ASP A 8 -5.41 20.27 0.51
C ASP A 8 -4.68 18.95 0.74
N ALA A 9 -5.42 17.84 0.75
CA ALA A 9 -4.81 16.52 0.81
C ALA A 9 -3.80 16.45 -0.34
N GLN A 10 -2.52 16.30 -0.01
CA GLN A 10 -1.48 16.33 -1.02
C GLN A 10 -1.67 15.11 -1.93
N THR A 11 -1.96 15.33 -3.21
CA THR A 11 -2.04 14.27 -4.20
C THR A 11 -0.63 13.91 -4.68
N ILE A 12 -0.33 12.62 -4.71
CA ILE A 12 0.89 12.06 -5.29
C ILE A 12 0.67 11.92 -6.80
N HIS A 13 1.65 12.36 -7.60
CA HIS A 13 1.58 12.34 -9.06
C HIS A 13 2.57 11.35 -9.66
N MET A 14 2.06 10.31 -10.29
CA MET A 14 2.86 9.39 -11.10
C MET A 14 2.69 9.74 -12.58
N ARG A 15 3.78 10.17 -13.25
CA ARG A 15 3.71 10.77 -14.59
C ARG A 15 4.27 9.90 -15.72
N GLY A 16 3.47 9.81 -16.79
CA GLY A 16 3.81 9.29 -18.10
C GLY A 16 4.33 10.36 -19.06
N ALA A 17 4.58 9.96 -20.31
CA ALA A 17 4.90 10.92 -21.38
C ALA A 17 3.68 11.79 -21.72
N ASP A 18 2.51 11.17 -21.74
CA ASP A 18 1.22 11.73 -22.13
C ASP A 18 0.12 11.43 -21.10
N TRP A 19 0.48 11.08 -19.86
CA TRP A 19 -0.50 10.83 -18.81
C TRP A 19 -0.01 11.22 -17.41
N ASP A 20 -0.96 11.41 -16.48
CA ASP A 20 -0.74 11.72 -15.07
C ASP A 20 -1.73 10.91 -14.22
N CYS A 21 -1.22 9.99 -13.39
CA CYS A 21 -2.01 9.24 -12.43
C CYS A 21 -1.91 9.93 -11.07
N GLN A 22 -3.06 10.31 -10.54
CA GLN A 22 -3.20 11.02 -9.27
C GLN A 22 -3.62 10.04 -8.19
N ILE A 23 -2.79 9.93 -7.15
CA ILE A 23 -2.93 8.96 -6.07
C ILE A 23 -3.06 9.76 -4.77
N ALA A 24 -4.13 9.52 -4.02
CA ALA A 24 -4.32 10.11 -2.71
C ALA A 24 -3.25 9.59 -1.73
N THR A 25 -2.91 10.38 -0.72
CA THR A 25 -1.94 9.98 0.32
C THR A 25 -2.36 8.74 1.11
N ASP A 26 -3.62 8.31 1.02
CA ASP A 26 -4.10 7.07 1.62
C ASP A 26 -4.14 5.89 0.62
N GLY A 27 -3.36 5.95 -0.47
CA GLY A 27 -3.12 4.82 -1.36
C GLY A 27 -4.22 4.56 -2.39
N HIS A 28 -5.19 5.46 -2.52
CA HIS A 28 -6.30 5.34 -3.45
C HIS A 28 -6.06 6.11 -4.76
N ILE A 29 -6.37 5.53 -5.93
CA ILE A 29 -6.24 6.23 -7.22
C ILE A 29 -7.42 7.20 -7.40
N GLU A 30 -7.17 8.50 -7.44
CA GLU A 30 -8.22 9.50 -7.62
C GLU A 30 -8.70 9.58 -9.07
N ARG A 31 -7.74 9.68 -10.01
CA ARG A 31 -7.99 9.77 -11.44
C ARG A 31 -6.74 9.49 -12.26
N ILE A 32 -6.93 9.19 -13.54
CA ILE A 32 -5.88 9.19 -14.56
C ILE A 32 -6.24 10.23 -15.61
N VAL A 33 -5.30 11.11 -15.95
CA VAL A 33 -5.47 12.16 -16.97
C VAL A 33 -4.56 11.83 -18.15
N TYR A 34 -5.12 11.62 -19.34
CA TYR A 34 -4.39 11.49 -20.59
C TYR A 34 -4.32 12.85 -21.30
N LYS A 35 -3.12 13.27 -21.68
CA LYS A 35 -2.82 14.59 -22.26
C LYS A 35 -2.76 14.47 -23.78
N GLY A 36 -3.79 15.00 -24.45
CA GLY A 36 -3.87 15.04 -25.91
C GLY A 36 -3.69 16.46 -26.47
N LYS A 37 -3.32 16.55 -27.75
CA LYS A 37 -3.26 17.85 -28.47
C LYS A 37 -4.62 18.55 -28.59
N ALA A 38 -5.72 17.78 -28.54
CA ALA A 38 -7.08 18.27 -28.64
C ALA A 38 -7.73 18.55 -27.26
N GLY A 39 -6.99 18.37 -26.17
CA GLY A 39 -7.51 18.44 -24.80
C GLY A 39 -7.14 17.19 -24.00
N ASN A 40 -7.34 17.27 -22.68
CA ASN A 40 -7.09 16.15 -21.79
C ASN A 40 -8.34 15.26 -21.69
N ASP A 41 -8.14 13.94 -21.72
CA ASP A 41 -9.16 12.97 -21.33
C ASP A 41 -8.92 12.55 -19.87
N THR A 42 -9.98 12.42 -19.08
CA THR A 42 -9.88 12.14 -17.65
C THR A 42 -10.74 10.95 -17.29
N ILE A 43 -10.12 9.93 -16.70
CA ILE A 43 -10.77 8.77 -16.11
C ILE A 43 -10.81 8.96 -14.59
N PRO A 44 -11.93 9.40 -14.01
CA PRO A 44 -12.09 9.51 -12.56
C PRO A 44 -12.51 8.17 -11.95
N PHE A 45 -11.92 7.81 -10.80
CA PHE A 45 -12.20 6.53 -10.15
C PHE A 45 -13.27 6.63 -9.05
N PHE A 46 -13.58 7.83 -8.54
CA PHE A 46 -14.40 8.02 -7.34
C PHE A 46 -15.70 8.83 -7.54
N ILE A 47 -16.29 8.85 -8.74
CA ILE A 47 -17.56 9.58 -8.93
C ILE A 47 -18.68 8.92 -8.11
N GLY A 48 -19.08 9.57 -7.02
CA GLY A 48 -20.32 9.30 -6.28
C GLY A 48 -20.41 7.97 -5.54
N ARG A 49 -19.31 7.22 -5.35
CA ARG A 49 -19.32 5.86 -4.76
C ARG A 49 -18.26 5.60 -3.66
N GLY A 50 -17.64 6.64 -3.09
CA GLY A 50 -16.56 6.46 -2.10
C GLY A 50 -15.23 6.02 -2.74
N LYS A 51 -14.37 5.32 -1.99
CA LYS A 51 -13.03 4.86 -2.42
C LYS A 51 -12.96 3.32 -2.61
N PRO A 52 -13.55 2.73 -3.66
CA PRO A 52 -13.72 1.29 -3.80
C PRO A 52 -12.43 0.49 -4.10
N GLY A 53 -11.26 1.12 -4.19
CA GLY A 53 -10.01 0.39 -4.34
C GLY A 53 -8.78 1.27 -4.60
N PRO A 54 -7.59 0.64 -4.77
CA PRO A 54 -7.29 -0.75 -4.38
C PRO A 54 -7.46 -0.97 -2.87
N ALA A 55 -7.87 -2.17 -2.46
CA ALA A 55 -8.13 -2.50 -1.06
C ALA A 55 -7.44 -3.82 -0.69
N PHE A 56 -6.90 -3.88 0.53
CA PHE A 56 -6.49 -5.13 1.16
C PHE A 56 -7.52 -5.49 2.22
N TYR A 57 -8.15 -6.65 2.10
CA TYR A 57 -9.18 -7.09 3.03
C TYR A 57 -9.04 -8.58 3.36
N MET A 58 -9.56 -8.97 4.51
CA MET A 58 -9.62 -10.35 4.97
C MET A 58 -11.05 -10.68 5.38
N ASN A 59 -11.60 -11.76 4.82
CA ASN A 59 -12.85 -12.33 5.31
C ASN A 59 -12.52 -13.32 6.45
N ASN A 60 -13.09 -13.12 7.63
CA ASN A 60 -12.86 -13.97 8.80
C ASN A 60 -13.98 -15.03 9.01
N GLY A 61 -14.86 -15.20 8.01
CA GLY A 61 -16.02 -16.09 8.06
C GLY A 61 -17.32 -15.42 8.52
N THR A 62 -17.27 -14.28 9.23
CA THR A 62 -18.47 -13.50 9.60
C THR A 62 -18.52 -12.15 8.91
N ASP A 63 -17.37 -11.51 8.74
CA ASP A 63 -17.25 -10.14 8.22
C ASP A 63 -16.02 -9.98 7.33
N ASP A 64 -16.04 -8.92 6.52
CA ASP A 64 -14.86 -8.42 5.81
C ASP A 64 -14.17 -7.33 6.64
N VAL A 65 -12.92 -7.57 7.01
CA VAL A 65 -12.04 -6.56 7.59
C VAL A 65 -11.27 -5.92 6.45
N VAL A 66 -11.49 -4.62 6.20
CA VAL A 66 -10.74 -3.85 5.20
C VAL A 66 -9.64 -3.06 5.90
N ALA A 67 -8.39 -3.23 5.45
CA ALA A 67 -7.25 -2.55 6.02
C ALA A 67 -7.12 -1.12 5.49
N THR A 68 -6.63 -0.22 6.34
CA THR A 68 -6.23 1.13 5.93
C THR A 68 -4.80 1.09 5.39
N TRP A 69 -4.57 1.73 4.24
CA TRP A 69 -3.23 1.87 3.69
C TRP A 69 -2.44 2.94 4.44
N HIS A 70 -1.16 2.67 4.66
CA HIS A 70 -0.23 3.63 5.25
C HIS A 70 0.91 3.90 4.26
N PRO A 71 1.30 5.18 4.04
CA PRO A 71 2.46 5.50 3.23
C PRO A 71 3.73 4.81 3.75
N ASP A 72 4.47 4.17 2.86
CA ASP A 72 5.74 3.48 3.13
C ASP A 72 6.79 3.84 2.05
N GLY A 73 6.67 5.05 1.49
CA GLY A 73 7.47 5.57 0.39
C GLY A 73 6.64 6.39 -0.59
N GLU A 74 7.29 6.95 -1.62
CA GLU A 74 6.65 7.89 -2.57
C GLU A 74 5.46 7.26 -3.32
N LEU A 75 5.54 5.98 -3.67
CA LEU A 75 4.52 5.24 -4.42
C LEU A 75 4.25 3.86 -3.81
N THR A 76 4.59 3.70 -2.54
CA THR A 76 4.49 2.44 -1.81
C THR A 76 3.61 2.65 -0.59
N PHE A 77 2.73 1.69 -0.36
CA PHE A 77 1.80 1.67 0.76
C PHE A 77 1.87 0.31 1.43
N LEU A 78 1.82 0.30 2.75
CA LEU A 78 1.87 -0.90 3.56
C LEU A 78 0.59 -0.99 4.41
N SER A 79 0.12 -2.20 4.62
CA SER A 79 -0.95 -2.48 5.57
C SER A 79 -0.85 -3.89 6.13
N THR A 80 -1.48 -4.16 7.27
CA THR A 80 -1.44 -5.47 7.92
C THR A 80 -2.82 -5.86 8.46
N ILE A 81 -3.25 -7.10 8.21
CA ILE A 81 -4.41 -7.73 8.85
C ILE A 81 -3.97 -9.08 9.41
N ASP A 82 -4.21 -9.35 10.69
CA ASP A 82 -3.92 -10.62 11.37
C ASP A 82 -2.52 -11.19 11.08
N GLY A 83 -1.51 -10.31 11.09
CA GLY A 83 -0.12 -10.67 10.83
C GLY A 83 0.21 -10.92 9.36
N ILE A 84 -0.71 -10.72 8.43
CA ILE A 84 -0.43 -10.68 6.99
C ILE A 84 -0.19 -9.24 6.59
N SER A 85 1.03 -8.92 6.18
CA SER A 85 1.38 -7.63 5.62
C SER A 85 1.20 -7.62 4.11
N CYS A 86 0.66 -6.54 3.58
CA CYS A 86 0.49 -6.29 2.16
C CYS A 86 1.20 -4.99 1.79
N GLU A 87 2.14 -5.07 0.85
CA GLU A 87 2.79 -3.91 0.23
C GLU A 87 2.17 -3.67 -1.15
N LEU A 88 1.53 -2.52 -1.33
CA LEU A 88 1.03 -2.02 -2.60
C LEU A 88 2.04 -1.02 -3.16
N ARG A 89 2.49 -1.23 -4.40
CA ARG A 89 3.38 -0.30 -5.10
C ARG A 89 2.83 0.08 -6.46
N TYR A 90 2.80 1.39 -6.73
CA TYR A 90 2.54 1.93 -8.06
C TYR A 90 3.84 2.02 -8.84
N VAL A 91 3.89 1.39 -10.01
CA VAL A 91 5.12 1.33 -10.83
C VAL A 91 4.84 1.63 -12.29
N LYS A 92 5.83 2.23 -12.96
CA LYS A 92 5.79 2.49 -14.39
C LYS A 92 6.46 1.33 -15.11
N TRP A 93 5.74 0.68 -16.01
CA TRP A 93 6.30 -0.42 -16.82
C TRP A 93 5.99 -0.16 -18.29
N HIS A 94 7.03 -0.10 -19.12
CA HIS A 94 6.94 0.26 -20.56
C HIS A 94 6.04 1.47 -20.86
N GLY A 95 6.12 2.51 -20.02
CA GLY A 95 5.33 3.73 -20.23
C GLY A 95 3.89 3.66 -19.73
N MET A 96 3.44 2.55 -19.17
CA MET A 96 2.09 2.35 -18.62
C MET A 96 2.09 2.32 -17.09
N THR A 97 0.99 2.75 -16.47
CA THR A 97 0.73 2.61 -15.02
C THR A 97 0.46 1.14 -14.70
N ASN A 98 1.20 0.59 -13.73
CA ASN A 98 1.04 -0.77 -13.25
C ASN A 98 0.94 -0.79 -11.71
N LEU A 99 0.32 -1.85 -11.19
CA LEU A 99 0.17 -2.11 -9.76
C LEU A 99 0.92 -3.38 -9.39
N HIS A 100 1.82 -3.28 -8.43
CA HIS A 100 2.47 -4.44 -7.82
C HIS A 100 1.91 -4.62 -6.40
N CYS A 101 1.56 -5.85 -6.06
CA CYS A 101 1.07 -6.23 -4.74
C CYS A 101 1.94 -7.38 -4.21
N TYR A 102 2.54 -7.18 -3.04
CA TYR A 102 3.33 -8.19 -2.35
C TYR A 102 2.67 -8.55 -1.03
N LEU A 103 2.21 -9.79 -0.91
CA LEU A 103 1.71 -10.34 0.34
C LEU A 103 2.84 -11.05 1.08
N ARG A 104 3.08 -10.66 2.33
CA ARG A 104 4.06 -11.27 3.23
C ARG A 104 3.33 -11.72 4.49
N HIS A 105 3.40 -13.00 4.81
CA HIS A 105 2.92 -13.49 6.10
C HIS A 105 4.00 -13.27 7.16
N ALA A 106 3.68 -12.61 8.28
CA ALA A 106 4.51 -12.66 9.47
C ALA A 106 4.54 -14.10 9.94
N GLN A 107 5.68 -14.77 9.79
CA GLN A 107 5.78 -16.19 10.14
C GLN A 107 5.69 -16.35 11.66
N LYS A 108 4.57 -16.90 12.11
CA LYS A 108 4.45 -17.47 13.46
C LYS A 108 5.13 -18.83 13.44
N ILE A 109 6.38 -18.88 13.88
CA ILE A 109 7.14 -20.13 13.96
C ILE A 109 6.91 -20.73 15.36
N ALA A 110 6.62 -22.03 15.41
CA ALA A 110 6.50 -22.79 16.66
C ALA A 110 7.63 -23.82 16.75
N PHE A 111 8.32 -23.86 17.89
CA PHE A 111 9.38 -24.83 18.17
C PHE A 111 9.25 -25.31 19.61
N ARG A 112 9.14 -26.64 19.80
CA ARG A 112 9.01 -27.29 21.13
C ARG A 112 7.89 -26.71 22.03
N GLY A 113 6.79 -26.26 21.42
CA GLY A 113 5.64 -25.70 22.15
C GLY A 113 5.74 -24.22 22.47
N GLU A 114 6.88 -23.57 22.20
CA GLU A 114 7.01 -22.12 22.26
C GLU A 114 6.66 -21.51 20.91
N THR A 115 6.01 -20.35 20.95
CA THR A 115 5.61 -19.63 19.74
C THR A 115 6.14 -18.20 19.76
N LYS A 116 6.66 -17.75 18.64
CA LYS A 116 7.17 -16.39 18.48
C LYS A 116 6.60 -15.75 17.21
N SER A 117 6.09 -14.55 17.36
CA SER A 117 5.73 -13.68 16.24
C SER A 117 6.99 -12.96 15.78
N LEU A 118 7.28 -13.04 14.49
CA LEU A 118 8.43 -12.37 13.87
C LEU A 118 7.92 -11.21 13.02
N GLU A 119 8.58 -10.07 13.12
CA GLU A 119 8.30 -8.94 12.26
C GLU A 119 8.62 -9.28 10.80
N GLY A 120 7.90 -8.64 9.86
CA GLY A 120 8.16 -8.82 8.44
C GLY A 120 9.58 -8.35 8.10
N GLY A 121 10.39 -9.22 7.48
CA GLY A 121 11.80 -8.93 7.17
C GLY A 121 12.79 -9.31 8.26
N TYR A 122 12.38 -10.06 9.29
CA TYR A 122 13.28 -10.57 10.32
C TYR A 122 14.38 -11.50 9.75
N LEU A 123 15.66 -11.18 10.03
CA LEU A 123 16.84 -11.93 9.58
C LEU A 123 17.62 -12.61 10.72
N GLY A 124 17.03 -12.72 11.92
CA GLY A 124 17.68 -13.32 13.09
C GLY A 124 17.25 -14.75 13.40
N TRP A 125 17.70 -15.27 14.54
CA TRP A 125 17.27 -16.56 15.08
C TRP A 125 15.91 -16.47 15.77
N ALA A 126 14.89 -17.13 15.20
CA ALA A 126 13.55 -17.17 15.77
C ALA A 126 13.55 -17.80 17.18
N PHE A 127 14.30 -18.89 17.36
CA PHE A 127 14.56 -19.57 18.62
C PHE A 127 16.05 -19.88 18.74
N GLY A 128 16.58 -19.93 19.96
CA GLY A 128 18.01 -20.15 20.23
C GLY A 128 18.82 -18.86 20.28
N HIS A 129 20.15 -18.99 20.35
CA HIS A 129 21.12 -17.89 20.34
C HIS A 129 22.12 -18.08 19.20
N ASP A 130 22.75 -16.99 18.76
CA ASP A 130 23.80 -17.02 17.75
C ASP A 130 25.09 -17.58 18.35
N GLU A 131 25.44 -18.81 18.01
CA GLU A 131 26.64 -19.51 18.50
C GLU A 131 27.96 -18.86 18.02
N TYR A 132 27.89 -17.87 17.11
CA TYR A 132 29.05 -17.21 16.53
C TYR A 132 29.27 -15.76 17.02
N LYS A 133 28.56 -15.33 18.08
CA LYS A 133 28.93 -14.09 18.76
C LYS A 133 30.13 -14.35 19.67
N PHE A 134 31.29 -13.81 19.29
CA PHE A 134 32.46 -13.72 20.15
C PHE A 134 32.37 -12.43 20.97
N ASP A 135 32.50 -12.56 22.29
CA ASP A 135 32.55 -11.45 23.25
C ASP A 135 33.79 -10.55 23.07
#